data_AF-A0A1V2QWN5-F1
#
_entry.id   AF-A0A1V2QWN5-F1
#
_cell.length_a   1.000
_cell.length_b   1.000
_cell.length_c   1.000
_cell.angle_alpha   90.00
_cell.angle_beta   90.00
_cell.angle_gamma   90.00
#
_symmetry.space_group_name_H-M   'P 1'
#
loop_
_entity.id
_entity.type
_entity.pdbx_description
1 polymer ?
#
loop_
_entity_poly.entity_id
_entity_poly.type
_entity_poly.pdbx_seq_one_letter_code
_entity_poly.pdbx_strand_id
1 'polypeptide(L)'
;MRDRPRYALARFDDRGRLANQPLLAVLGWGPQERVDIRVHGASLVLQRNPRGVFTLTKRGLIPIPSVIRRWWSFETGDPVLLVAVPERAAMVIHSLVVLDKALPDPRRVVAASRAFDGDGDVGRAGVAPGPGTACVNVGESGGAAAEGVS
;
A
#
# COMPACT_ATOMS: atom_id res chain seq x y z
N MET A 1 -4.04 -21.68 4.68
CA MET A 1 -3.59 -20.27 4.62
C MET A 1 -3.23 -19.99 3.17
N ARG A 2 -3.85 -19.02 2.48
CA ARG A 2 -3.61 -18.87 1.03
C ARG A 2 -2.15 -18.47 0.80
N ASP A 3 -1.42 -19.30 0.06
CA ASP A 3 -0.08 -19.03 -0.48
C ASP A 3 -0.22 -17.91 -1.51
N ARG A 4 -0.26 -16.68 -1.01
CA ARG A 4 -0.32 -15.48 -1.84
C ARG A 4 0.88 -14.64 -1.49
N PRO A 5 1.58 -14.11 -2.52
CA PRO A 5 2.65 -13.17 -2.27
C PRO A 5 2.18 -12.01 -1.41
N ARG A 6 3.04 -11.55 -0.50
CA ARG A 6 2.80 -10.39 0.36
C ARG A 6 3.65 -9.22 -0.11
N TYR A 7 3.05 -8.05 -0.17
CA TYR A 7 3.65 -6.87 -0.77
C TYR A 7 3.88 -5.79 0.28
N ALA A 8 4.95 -5.03 0.13
CA ALA A 8 5.21 -3.84 0.92
C ALA A 8 6.14 -2.90 0.16
N LEU A 9 6.07 -1.60 0.46
CA LEU A 9 7.08 -0.64 0.02
C LEU A 9 8.11 -0.46 1.14
N ALA A 10 9.38 -0.34 0.77
CA ALA A 10 10.47 -0.02 1.70
C ALA A 10 11.46 0.92 1.04
N ARG A 11 12.18 1.72 1.83
CA ARG A 11 13.26 2.59 1.37
C ARG A 11 14.60 2.06 1.86
N PHE A 12 15.63 2.28 1.06
CA PHE A 12 16.99 2.06 1.51
C PHE A 12 17.34 3.02 2.64
N ASP A 13 18.04 2.52 3.66
CA ASP A 13 18.76 3.38 4.59
C ASP A 13 20.04 3.95 3.93
N ASP A 14 20.71 4.90 4.60
CA ASP A 14 21.95 5.53 4.12
C ASP A 14 23.08 4.53 3.83
N ARG A 15 22.97 3.31 4.37
CA ARG A 15 23.93 2.22 4.20
C ARG A 15 23.51 1.21 3.12
N GLY A 16 22.38 1.43 2.45
CA GLY A 16 21.85 0.56 1.41
C GLY A 16 21.18 -0.70 1.94
N ARG A 17 20.60 -0.65 3.12
CA ARG A 17 19.90 -1.77 3.75
C ARG A 17 18.40 -1.53 3.70
N LEU A 18 17.64 -2.62 3.64
CA LEU A 18 16.18 -2.59 3.68
C LEU A 18 15.68 -3.25 4.96
N ALA A 19 14.67 -2.63 5.57
CA ALA A 19 14.01 -3.15 6.76
C ALA A 19 12.55 -3.44 6.45
N ASN A 20 12.10 -4.67 6.69
CA ASN A 20 10.68 -4.98 6.63
C ASN A 20 10.32 -6.21 7.47
N GLN A 21 10.18 -6.00 8.78
CA GLN A 21 9.90 -7.08 9.73
C GLN A 21 8.64 -7.88 9.40
N PRO A 22 7.50 -7.26 8.98
CA PRO A 22 6.32 -8.03 8.59
C PRO A 22 6.58 -9.06 7.50
N LEU A 23 7.30 -8.70 6.43
CA LEU A 23 7.59 -9.65 5.34
C LEU A 23 8.64 -10.69 5.73
N LEU A 24 9.63 -10.33 6.55
CA LEU A 24 10.60 -11.28 7.07
C LEU A 24 9.94 -12.32 7.98
N ALA A 25 9.02 -11.89 8.84
CA ALA A 25 8.23 -12.79 9.69
C ALA A 25 7.37 -13.76 8.87
N VAL A 26 6.75 -13.27 7.78
CA VAL A 26 6.00 -14.12 6.84
C VAL A 26 6.89 -15.19 6.19
N LEU A 27 8.15 -14.87 5.91
CA LEU A 27 9.13 -15.82 5.34
C LEU A 27 9.79 -16.71 6.42
N GLY A 28 9.52 -16.48 7.70
CA GLY A 28 10.22 -17.14 8.80
C GLY A 28 11.71 -16.80 8.87
N TRP A 29 12.11 -15.65 8.34
CA TRP A 29 13.51 -15.22 8.30
C TRP A 29 13.86 -14.43 9.57
N GLY A 30 14.87 -14.90 10.29
CA GLY A 30 15.37 -14.27 11.50
C GLY A 30 16.67 -13.47 11.31
N PRO A 31 17.16 -12.83 12.38
CA PRO A 31 18.51 -12.27 12.41
C PRO A 31 19.55 -13.31 11.98
N GLN A 32 20.55 -12.88 11.22
CA GLN A 32 21.63 -13.74 10.73
C GLN A 32 21.19 -14.89 9.82
N GLU A 33 19.96 -14.88 9.31
CA GLU A 33 19.54 -15.82 8.28
C GLU A 33 20.41 -15.66 7.03
N ARG A 34 20.84 -16.79 6.45
CA ARG A 34 21.68 -16.79 5.26
C ARG A 34 20.83 -16.86 4.00
N VAL A 35 21.17 -16.00 3.06
CA VAL A 35 20.44 -15.83 1.82
C VAL A 35 21.42 -15.74 0.65
N ASP A 36 20.97 -16.23 -0.49
CA ASP A 36 21.57 -15.89 -1.78
C ASP A 36 20.86 -14.70 -2.38
N ILE A 37 21.63 -13.87 -3.07
CA ILE A 37 21.11 -12.76 -3.87
C ILE A 37 21.33 -13.12 -5.34
N ARG A 38 20.25 -13.06 -6.13
CA ARG A 38 20.26 -13.28 -7.58
C ARG A 38 19.65 -12.07 -8.27
N VAL A 39 20.12 -11.75 -9.47
CA VAL A 39 19.59 -10.63 -10.26
C VAL A 39 18.87 -11.16 -11.48
N HIS A 40 17.70 -10.60 -11.77
CA HIS A 40 16.89 -10.92 -12.95
C HIS A 40 16.29 -9.63 -13.52
N GLY A 41 16.93 -9.07 -14.55
CA GLY A 41 16.56 -7.77 -15.11
C GLY A 41 16.60 -6.67 -14.06
N ALA A 42 15.49 -5.95 -13.89
CA ALA A 42 15.30 -4.92 -12.86
C ALA A 42 14.71 -5.47 -11.54
N SER A 43 14.88 -6.78 -11.29
CA SER A 43 14.43 -7.47 -10.08
C SER A 43 15.56 -8.22 -9.37
N LEU A 44 15.53 -8.26 -8.04
CA LEU A 44 16.49 -8.92 -7.17
C LEU A 44 15.73 -10.00 -6.43
N VAL A 45 16.27 -11.20 -6.41
CA VAL A 45 15.69 -12.33 -5.69
C VAL A 45 16.61 -12.67 -4.56
N LEU A 46 16.09 -12.58 -3.34
CA LEU A 46 16.68 -13.14 -2.16
C LEU A 46 16.03 -14.48 -1.90
N GLN A 47 16.84 -15.50 -1.69
CA GLN A 47 16.34 -16.83 -1.38
C GLN A 47 17.11 -17.40 -0.19
N ARG A 48 16.39 -18.05 0.73
CA ARG A 48 17.02 -18.73 1.85
C ARG A 48 18.02 -19.77 1.32
N ASN A 49 19.27 -19.65 1.74
CA ASN A 49 20.31 -20.63 1.44
C ASN A 49 21.28 -20.74 2.63
N PRO A 50 21.34 -21.87 3.35
CA PRO A 50 22.29 -22.08 4.43
C PRO A 50 23.77 -21.93 4.03
N ARG A 51 24.08 -22.10 2.75
CA ARG A 51 25.40 -21.89 2.13
C ARG A 51 25.54 -20.52 1.45
N GLY A 52 24.54 -19.67 1.58
CA GLY A 52 24.54 -18.34 0.97
C GLY A 52 25.59 -17.43 1.58
N VAL A 53 26.16 -16.57 0.75
CA VAL A 53 27.26 -15.67 1.11
C VAL A 53 26.73 -14.44 1.87
N PHE A 54 25.46 -14.10 1.70
CA PHE A 54 24.84 -12.95 2.34
C PHE A 54 24.10 -13.38 3.60
N THR A 55 24.21 -12.55 4.62
CA THR A 55 23.59 -12.79 5.91
C THR A 55 22.77 -11.57 6.30
N LEU A 56 21.51 -11.78 6.70
CA LEU A 56 20.71 -10.70 7.26
C LEU A 56 21.41 -10.13 8.50
N THR A 57 21.35 -8.81 8.68
CA THR A 57 21.98 -8.20 9.84
C THR A 57 21.33 -8.68 11.15
N LYS A 58 21.98 -8.45 12.30
CA LYS A 58 21.39 -8.76 13.63
C LYS A 58 20.03 -8.08 13.89
N ARG A 59 19.70 -7.02 13.14
CA ARG A 59 18.42 -6.31 13.21
C ARG A 59 17.41 -6.79 12.17
N GLY A 60 17.70 -7.87 11.43
CA GLY A 60 16.86 -8.34 10.32
C GLY A 60 16.91 -7.40 9.10
N LEU A 61 17.91 -6.52 9.01
CA LEU A 61 18.07 -5.69 7.80
C LEU A 61 18.66 -6.52 6.68
N ILE A 62 18.14 -6.33 5.48
CA ILE A 62 18.59 -6.95 4.24
C ILE A 62 19.71 -6.08 3.64
N PRO A 63 20.96 -6.56 3.59
CA PRO A 63 22.04 -5.80 2.98
C PRO A 63 21.98 -5.93 1.44
N ILE A 64 21.85 -4.82 0.73
CA ILE A 64 21.98 -4.82 -0.73
C ILE A 64 23.40 -4.36 -1.12
N PRO A 65 24.17 -5.20 -1.85
CA PRO A 65 25.52 -4.85 -2.28
C PRO A 65 25.59 -3.51 -3.04
N SER A 66 26.65 -2.76 -2.81
CA SER A 66 26.90 -1.45 -3.45
C SER A 66 26.90 -1.53 -4.98
N VAL A 67 27.45 -2.61 -5.54
CA VAL A 67 27.49 -2.86 -6.99
C VAL A 67 26.07 -2.92 -7.58
N ILE A 68 25.15 -3.59 -6.89
CA ILE A 68 23.76 -3.73 -7.32
C ILE A 68 23.03 -2.38 -7.22
N ARG A 69 23.25 -1.62 -6.13
CA ARG A 69 22.66 -0.27 -5.98
C ARG A 69 23.07 0.68 -7.10
N ARG A 70 24.36 0.68 -7.46
CA ARG A 70 24.88 1.49 -8.57
C ARG A 70 24.29 1.07 -9.91
N TRP A 71 24.16 -0.24 -10.13
CA TRP A 71 23.65 -0.76 -11.40
C TRP A 71 22.17 -0.45 -11.61
N TRP A 72 21.41 -0.32 -10.53
CA TRP A 72 19.99 0.03 -10.57
C TRP A 72 19.70 1.52 -10.38
N SER A 73 20.73 2.37 -10.31
CA SER A 73 20.63 3.82 -10.12
C SER A 73 19.63 4.23 -9.02
N PHE A 74 19.54 3.47 -7.92
CA PHE A 74 18.72 3.89 -6.80
C PHE A 74 19.38 5.09 -6.13
N GLU A 75 18.73 6.25 -6.20
CA GLU A 75 19.07 7.33 -5.30
C GLU A 75 18.68 6.92 -3.88
N THR A 76 19.55 7.20 -2.92
CA THR A 76 19.28 6.95 -1.51
C THR A 76 17.96 7.61 -1.13
N GLY A 77 16.94 6.82 -0.81
CA GLY A 77 15.61 7.32 -0.44
C GLY A 77 14.47 6.88 -1.36
N ASP A 78 14.78 6.37 -2.56
CA ASP A 78 13.73 5.85 -3.44
C ASP A 78 13.09 4.58 -2.86
N PRO A 79 11.75 4.48 -2.87
CA PRO A 79 11.07 3.30 -2.39
C PRO A 79 11.20 2.16 -3.42
N VAL A 80 11.30 0.94 -2.92
CA VAL A 80 11.27 -0.30 -3.69
C VAL A 80 10.07 -1.13 -3.28
N LEU A 81 9.54 -1.91 -4.22
CA LEU A 81 8.52 -2.90 -3.94
C LEU A 81 9.18 -4.19 -3.47
N LEU A 82 8.84 -4.60 -2.25
CA LEU A 82 9.18 -5.90 -1.68
C LEU A 82 8.02 -6.86 -1.88
N VAL A 83 8.33 -8.07 -2.33
CA VAL A 83 7.38 -9.16 -2.54
C VAL A 83 7.89 -10.38 -1.81
N ALA A 84 7.26 -10.77 -0.71
CA ALA A 84 7.52 -12.06 -0.08
C ALA A 84 6.73 -13.14 -0.81
N VAL A 85 7.40 -14.24 -1.14
CA VAL A 85 6.88 -15.43 -1.81
C VAL A 85 7.08 -16.62 -0.84
N PRO A 86 6.15 -16.84 0.10
CA PRO A 86 6.31 -17.83 1.18
C PRO A 86 6.53 -19.25 0.66
N GLU A 87 5.83 -19.64 -0.40
CA GLU A 87 5.91 -20.97 -1.03
C GLU A 87 7.32 -21.34 -1.50
N ARG A 88 8.17 -20.34 -1.74
CA ARG A 88 9.55 -20.51 -2.22
C ARG A 88 10.60 -20.06 -1.21
N ALA A 89 10.18 -19.65 -0.01
CA ALA A 89 11.01 -18.99 0.98
C ALA A 89 11.92 -17.94 0.31
N ALA A 90 11.30 -17.04 -0.46
CA ALA A 90 12.00 -16.05 -1.26
C ALA A 90 11.39 -14.65 -1.11
N MET A 91 12.23 -13.63 -1.24
CA MET A 91 11.83 -12.24 -1.33
C MET A 91 12.30 -11.67 -2.66
N VAL A 92 11.39 -11.05 -3.41
CA VAL A 92 11.70 -10.34 -4.64
C VAL A 92 11.65 -8.84 -4.37
N ILE A 93 12.63 -8.10 -4.87
CA ILE A 93 12.72 -6.66 -4.77
C ILE A 93 12.62 -6.11 -6.19
N HIS A 94 11.66 -5.23 -6.43
CA HIS A 94 11.46 -4.55 -7.72
C HIS A 94 11.68 -3.05 -7.57
N SER A 95 12.37 -2.45 -8.54
CA SER A 95 12.40 -1.00 -8.73
C SER A 95 11.02 -0.48 -9.15
N LEU A 96 10.69 0.79 -8.82
CA LEU A 96 9.47 1.43 -9.30
C LEU A 96 9.37 1.47 -10.83
N VAL A 97 10.50 1.45 -11.54
CA VAL A 97 10.51 1.34 -13.02
C VAL A 97 9.78 0.09 -13.50
N VAL A 98 9.78 -1.00 -12.73
CA VAL A 98 9.02 -2.20 -13.04
C VAL A 98 7.51 -1.96 -12.86
N LEU A 99 7.12 -1.19 -11.84
CA LEU A 99 5.73 -0.82 -11.60
C LEU A 99 5.21 0.12 -12.68
N ASP A 100 6.00 1.12 -13.08
CA ASP A 100 5.63 2.08 -14.13
C ASP A 100 5.37 1.40 -15.48
N LYS A 101 6.05 0.27 -15.74
CA LYS A 101 5.82 -0.54 -16.94
C LYS A 101 4.63 -1.49 -16.81
N ALA A 102 4.29 -1.92 -15.60
CA ALA A 102 3.24 -2.91 -15.34
C ALA A 102 1.87 -2.27 -15.09
N LEU A 103 1.84 -1.03 -14.61
CA LEU A 103 0.63 -0.29 -14.29
C LEU A 103 0.28 0.69 -15.41
N PRO A 104 -1.01 1.06 -15.56
CA PRO A 104 -1.40 2.15 -16.43
C PRO A 104 -0.70 3.45 -16.02
N ASP A 105 -0.41 4.31 -17.00
CA ASP A 105 0.14 5.66 -16.74
C ASP A 105 -0.75 6.39 -15.71
N PRO A 106 -0.22 6.73 -14.52
CA PRO A 106 -0.98 7.39 -13.47
C PRO A 106 -1.63 8.69 -13.93
N ARG A 107 -0.99 9.43 -14.85
CA ARG A 107 -1.53 10.70 -15.38
C ARG A 107 -2.81 10.48 -16.17
N ARG A 108 -2.86 9.40 -16.94
CA ARG A 108 -4.06 9.00 -17.70
C ARG A 108 -5.17 8.53 -16.78
N VAL A 109 -4.81 7.78 -15.74
CA VAL A 109 -5.78 7.32 -14.73
C VAL A 109 -6.44 8.51 -14.05
N VAL A 110 -5.66 9.52 -13.64
CA VAL A 110 -6.19 10.75 -13.05
C VAL A 110 -7.09 11.51 -14.03
N ALA A 111 -6.65 11.70 -15.27
CA ALA A 111 -7.43 12.41 -16.29
C ALA A 111 -8.76 11.70 -16.64
N ALA A 112 -8.79 10.36 -16.59
CA ALA A 112 -9.98 9.56 -16.85
C ALA A 112 -10.82 9.29 -15.60
N SER A 113 -10.35 9.67 -14.41
CA SER A 113 -11.08 9.42 -13.17
C SER A 113 -12.35 10.27 -13.09
N ARG A 114 -13.41 9.70 -12.52
CA ARG A 114 -14.66 10.40 -12.22
C ARG A 114 -14.83 10.54 -10.71
N ALA A 115 -15.59 11.53 -10.29
CA ALA A 115 -16.02 11.62 -8.89
C ALA A 115 -16.73 10.33 -8.48
N PHE A 116 -16.45 9.88 -7.25
CA PHE A 116 -17.23 8.83 -6.63
C PHE A 116 -18.46 9.48 -6.01
N ASP A 117 -19.60 9.35 -6.70
CA ASP A 117 -20.89 9.80 -6.17
C ASP A 117 -21.27 8.82 -5.05
N GLY A 118 -21.01 9.21 -3.80
CA GLY A 118 -21.19 8.38 -2.61
C GLY A 118 -22.65 8.08 -2.25
N ASP A 119 -23.57 8.10 -3.21
CA ASP A 119 -24.96 7.69 -3.00
C ASP A 119 -25.02 6.15 -2.99
N GLY A 120 -24.50 5.59 -1.90
CA GLY A 120 -24.92 4.28 -1.48
C GLY A 120 -26.37 4.42 -1.04
N ASP A 121 -27.28 3.84 -1.83
CA ASP A 121 -28.56 3.34 -1.35
C ASP A 121 -28.27 2.40 -0.17
N VAL A 122 -28.14 2.98 1.03
CA VAL A 122 -28.31 2.25 2.28
C VAL A 122 -29.80 2.02 2.33
N GLY A 123 -30.18 0.87 1.75
CA GLY A 123 -31.54 0.42 1.65
C GLY A 123 -32.34 0.80 2.88
N ARG A 124 -33.39 1.56 2.61
CA ARG A 124 -34.52 1.86 3.47
C ARG A 124 -34.95 0.58 4.21
N ALA A 125 -34.37 0.30 5.37
CA ALA A 125 -34.97 -0.60 6.34
C ALA A 125 -36.16 0.17 6.92
N GLY A 126 -37.36 -0.29 6.58
CA GLY A 126 -38.61 0.39 6.86
C GLY A 126 -38.75 0.84 8.31
N VAL A 127 -38.89 2.15 8.50
CA VAL A 127 -39.63 2.68 9.64
C VAL A 127 -41.09 2.69 9.23
N ALA A 128 -41.85 1.73 9.78
CA ALA A 128 -43.30 1.79 9.77
C ALA A 128 -43.75 3.05 10.52
N PRO A 129 -44.78 3.79 10.03
CA PRO A 129 -45.35 4.87 10.81
C PRO A 129 -46.21 4.26 11.94
N GLY A 130 -45.70 4.29 13.16
CA GLY A 130 -46.51 4.09 14.38
C GLY A 130 -47.31 5.36 14.70
N PRO A 131 -48.57 5.26 15.15
CA PRO A 131 -49.39 6.43 15.44
C PRO A 131 -49.00 6.96 16.82
N GLY A 132 -48.64 8.24 16.91
CA GLY A 132 -48.22 8.76 18.21
C GLY A 132 -47.87 10.23 18.22
N THR A 133 -48.90 11.01 18.50
CA THR A 133 -48.82 12.31 19.19
C THR A 133 -48.49 13.52 18.33
N ALA A 134 -49.57 14.22 17.96
CA ALA A 134 -49.54 15.61 17.57
C ALA A 134 -48.95 16.46 18.71
N CYS A 135 -47.80 17.05 18.47
CA CYS A 135 -47.36 18.23 19.23
C CYS A 135 -47.74 19.45 18.40
N VAL A 136 -48.91 20.03 18.67
CA VAL A 136 -49.26 21.37 18.22
C VAL A 136 -48.81 22.31 19.32
N ASN A 137 -47.78 23.10 19.07
CA ASN A 137 -47.49 24.35 19.78
C ASN A 137 -46.89 25.29 18.74
N VAL A 138 -47.70 26.16 18.15
CA VAL A 138 -48.02 27.54 18.60
C VAL A 138 -46.84 28.48 18.38
N GLY A 139 -47.08 29.45 17.50
CA GLY A 139 -46.50 30.78 17.61
C GLY A 139 -45.52 31.16 16.50
N GLU A 140 -46.04 31.73 15.42
CA GLU A 140 -45.35 32.87 14.80
C GLU A 140 -46.30 34.07 14.80
N SER A 141 -46.01 34.96 15.74
CA SER A 141 -46.47 36.34 15.75
C SER A 141 -45.69 37.12 14.69
N GLY A 142 -46.42 37.78 13.79
CA GLY A 142 -46.09 39.13 13.31
C GLY A 142 -44.85 39.32 12.43
N GLY A 143 -45.12 39.63 11.16
CA GLY A 143 -44.66 40.91 10.62
C GLY A 143 -43.77 40.87 9.37
N ALA A 144 -44.14 41.77 8.45
CA ALA A 144 -43.35 42.32 7.35
C ALA A 144 -43.19 41.47 6.08
N ALA A 145 -44.17 41.60 5.17
CA ALA A 145 -43.89 41.70 3.74
C ALA A 145 -44.16 43.14 3.30
N ALA A 146 -43.10 43.76 2.79
CA ALA A 146 -43.09 45.00 2.05
C ALA A 146 -43.61 44.78 0.61
N GLU A 147 -44.03 45.88 -0.02
CA GLU A 147 -44.07 46.13 -1.49
C GLU A 147 -44.96 45.19 -2.33
N GLY A 148 -45.81 45.60 -3.27
CA GLY A 148 -45.98 46.79 -4.11
C GLY A 148 -46.78 46.33 -5.35
N VAL A 149 -47.20 47.27 -6.21
CA VAL A 149 -47.97 47.10 -7.48
C VAL A 149 -49.49 46.95 -7.23
N SER A 150 -50.37 47.85 -7.67
CA SER A 150 -50.34 48.77 -8.82
C SER A 150 -51.18 50.02 -8.57
#